data_AF-A0A101H5M4-F1
#
_entry.id   AF-A0A101H5M4-F1
#
_cell.length_a   1.000
_cell.length_b   1.000
_cell.length_c   1.000
_cell.angle_alpha   90.00
_cell.angle_beta   90.00
_cell.angle_gamma   90.00
#
_symmetry.space_group_name_H-M   'P 1'
#
loop_
_entity.id
_entity.type
_entity.pdbx_description
1 polymer ?
#
loop_
_entity_poly.entity_id
_entity_poly.type
_entity_poly.pdbx_seq_one_letter_code
_entity_poly.pdbx_strand_id
1 'polypeptide(L)'
;MKEALFSGRRLEELRIRLSAAYKGIFALLMRDGCEDFRSGQPIDITNYYDENVDIHHIFPRKWCSDNLGGPELSRHRMAVESIINKTPLSARTNRMIGESAPSVYLRRIEKNEGITSERLDQILRTHVIDPEALRNDDFWTFYNLRYEAILDRIEAAMGKTVIRRDAEHV
;
A
#
# COMPACT_ATOMS: atom_id res chain seq x y z
N MET A 1 -6.22 10.79 -31.33
CA MET A 1 -5.71 10.79 -29.95
C MET A 1 -5.82 9.36 -29.45
N LYS A 2 -4.72 8.67 -29.11
CA LYS A 2 -4.85 7.32 -28.50
C LYS A 2 -5.41 7.51 -27.11
N GLU A 3 -6.65 7.07 -26.89
CA GLU A 3 -7.24 7.10 -25.56
C GLU A 3 -6.50 6.12 -24.65
N ALA A 4 -5.99 6.60 -23.51
CA ALA A 4 -5.36 5.74 -22.53
C ALA A 4 -6.44 5.01 -21.72
N LEU A 5 -6.50 3.68 -21.84
CA LEU A 5 -7.27 2.79 -20.98
C LEU A 5 -6.33 2.20 -19.91
N PHE A 6 -6.72 2.27 -18.63
CA PHE A 6 -5.98 1.63 -17.55
C PHE A 6 -6.59 0.25 -17.26
N SER A 7 -5.74 -0.78 -17.20
CA SER A 7 -6.12 -2.12 -16.79
C SER A 7 -5.58 -2.40 -15.39
N GLY A 8 -6.44 -2.86 -14.49
CA GLY A 8 -6.07 -3.12 -13.11
C GLY A 8 -5.01 -4.22 -12.96
N ARG A 9 -4.88 -5.12 -13.93
CA ARG A 9 -3.74 -6.06 -14.01
C ARG A 9 -2.38 -5.35 -13.93
N ARG A 10 -2.29 -4.10 -14.39
CA ARG A 10 -1.07 -3.30 -14.26
C ARG A 10 -0.66 -3.11 -12.80
N LEU A 11 -1.59 -2.95 -11.85
CA LEU A 11 -1.23 -2.80 -10.44
C LEU A 11 -0.44 -4.00 -9.92
N GLU A 12 -0.82 -5.20 -10.34
CA GLU A 12 -0.18 -6.45 -9.91
C GLU A 12 1.21 -6.63 -10.53
N GLU A 13 1.42 -6.09 -11.73
CA GLU A 13 2.68 -6.16 -12.47
C GLU A 13 3.68 -5.06 -12.07
N LEU A 14 3.19 -3.96 -11.49
CA LEU A 14 3.99 -2.80 -11.06
C LEU A 14 4.80 -3.12 -9.80
N ARG A 15 5.96 -3.73 -10.01
CA ARG A 15 6.91 -4.13 -8.95
C ARG A 15 8.15 -3.23 -8.88
N ILE A 16 8.49 -2.59 -10.01
CA ILE A 16 9.74 -1.83 -10.20
C ILE A 16 9.47 -0.32 -10.06
N ARG A 17 10.19 0.30 -9.12
CA ARG A 17 10.06 1.72 -8.75
C ARG A 17 10.37 2.74 -9.84
N LEU A 18 11.04 2.32 -10.92
CA LEU A 18 11.46 3.20 -12.01
C LEU A 18 10.34 3.52 -13.01
N SER A 19 9.25 2.74 -13.02
CA SER A 19 8.19 2.95 -14.01
C SER A 19 7.37 4.22 -13.74
N ALA A 20 6.95 4.91 -14.80
CA ALA A 20 6.14 6.13 -14.68
C ALA A 20 4.79 5.88 -14.02
N ALA A 21 4.14 4.75 -14.33
CA ALA A 21 2.87 4.37 -13.70
C ALA A 21 3.01 4.14 -12.18
N TYR A 22 4.11 3.52 -11.75
CA TYR A 22 4.42 3.35 -10.34
C TYR A 22 4.57 4.70 -9.62
N LYS A 23 5.33 5.63 -10.19
CA LYS A 23 5.46 7.00 -9.66
C LYS A 23 4.12 7.75 -9.66
N GLY A 24 3.29 7.52 -10.67
CA GLY A 24 1.96 8.12 -10.78
C GLY A 24 1.02 7.69 -9.65
N ILE A 25 1.03 6.40 -9.27
CA ILE A 25 0.24 5.90 -8.13
C ILE A 25 0.69 6.54 -6.82
N PHE A 26 1.99 6.69 -6.61
CA PHE A 26 2.48 7.36 -5.41
C PHE A 26 2.12 8.85 -5.42
N ALA A 27 2.35 9.57 -6.51
CA ALA A 27 1.95 10.97 -6.63
C ALA A 27 0.44 11.16 -6.37
N LEU A 28 -0.39 10.17 -6.77
CA LEU A 28 -1.81 10.14 -6.49
C LEU A 28 -2.10 10.02 -4.99
N LEU A 29 -1.42 9.12 -4.27
CA LEU A 29 -1.56 9.00 -2.81
C LEU A 29 -1.08 10.26 -2.06
N MET A 30 0.03 10.86 -2.48
CA MET A 30 0.51 12.12 -1.90
C MET A 30 -0.48 13.26 -2.12
N ARG A 31 -1.04 13.38 -3.34
CA ARG A 31 -2.06 14.36 -3.66
C ARG A 31 -3.31 14.19 -2.80
N ASP A 32 -3.67 12.95 -2.50
CA ASP A 32 -4.81 12.60 -1.64
C ASP A 32 -4.48 12.74 -0.14
N GLY A 33 -3.25 13.15 0.21
CA GLY A 33 -2.85 13.50 1.57
C GLY A 33 -2.40 12.30 2.42
N CYS A 34 -1.73 11.30 1.83
CA CYS A 34 -1.25 10.15 2.58
C CYS A 34 -0.27 10.55 3.70
N GLU A 35 -0.46 10.04 4.92
CA GLU A 35 0.31 10.44 6.11
C GLU A 35 1.31 9.35 6.54
N ASP A 36 2.51 9.71 7.00
CA ASP A 36 3.45 8.72 7.52
C ASP A 36 2.88 8.02 8.78
N PHE A 37 2.92 6.69 8.82
CA PHE A 37 2.25 5.90 9.87
C PHE A 37 2.69 6.28 11.29
N ARG A 38 3.96 6.68 11.43
CA ARG A 38 4.56 6.96 12.72
C ARG A 38 4.35 8.42 13.13
N SER A 39 4.56 9.38 12.23
CA SER A 39 4.48 10.80 12.58
C SER A 39 3.08 11.40 12.43
N GLY A 40 2.21 10.75 11.64
CA GLY A 40 0.93 11.29 11.23
C GLY A 40 1.04 12.58 10.40
N GLN A 41 2.23 12.90 9.89
CA GLN A 41 2.46 14.05 9.02
C GLN A 41 2.13 13.67 7.57
N PRO A 42 1.45 14.55 6.80
CA PRO A 42 1.23 14.35 5.37
C PRO A 42 2.56 14.16 4.64
N ILE A 43 2.69 13.16 3.77
CA ILE A 43 3.87 12.95 2.94
C ILE A 43 3.72 13.87 1.71
N ASP A 44 4.50 14.94 1.67
CA ASP A 44 4.55 15.90 0.58
C ASP A 44 5.99 16.09 0.08
N ILE A 45 6.17 16.88 -0.98
CA ILE A 45 7.50 17.08 -1.59
C ILE A 45 8.52 17.65 -0.59
N THR A 46 8.09 18.45 0.39
CA THR A 46 9.00 19.12 1.32
C THR A 46 9.58 18.13 2.33
N ASN A 47 8.77 17.27 2.93
CA ASN A 47 9.26 16.28 3.90
C ASN A 47 9.71 14.96 3.25
N TYR A 48 9.37 14.72 1.98
CA TYR A 48 9.78 13.53 1.23
C TYR A 48 11.30 13.33 1.25
N TYR A 49 12.07 14.40 1.04
CA TYR A 49 13.53 14.36 1.05
C TYR A 49 14.11 14.34 2.47
N ASP A 50 13.57 15.17 3.36
CA ASP A 50 14.08 15.32 4.73
C ASP A 50 13.90 14.04 5.56
N GLU A 51 12.77 13.34 5.39
CA GLU A 51 12.48 12.09 6.10
C GLU A 51 12.97 10.83 5.38
N ASN A 52 13.68 10.98 4.25
CA ASN A 52 14.13 9.89 3.38
C ASN A 52 12.98 8.92 3.06
N VAL A 53 11.86 9.46 2.59
CA VAL A 53 10.69 8.65 2.25
C VAL A 53 11.00 7.79 1.03
N ASP A 54 10.81 6.48 1.16
CA ASP A 54 10.83 5.53 0.05
C ASP A 54 9.57 4.66 0.13
N ILE A 55 9.40 3.79 -0.85
CA ILE A 55 8.23 2.93 -0.95
C ILE A 55 8.56 1.57 -0.37
N HIS A 56 7.80 1.22 0.65
CA HIS A 56 8.05 0.04 1.49
C HIS A 56 6.84 -0.87 1.51
N HIS A 57 7.07 -2.13 1.87
CA HIS A 57 6.00 -3.11 1.95
C HIS A 57 5.13 -2.85 3.18
N ILE A 58 3.81 -2.93 3.02
CA ILE A 58 2.85 -2.86 4.13
C ILE A 58 2.84 -4.18 4.89
N PHE A 59 2.72 -5.31 4.19
CA PHE A 59 3.04 -6.63 4.71
C PHE A 59 4.49 -6.99 4.34
N PRO A 60 5.41 -7.12 5.32
CA PRO A 60 6.82 -7.37 5.04
C PRO A 60 7.06 -8.70 4.32
N ARG A 61 8.04 -8.71 3.41
CA ARG A 61 8.40 -9.91 2.62
C ARG A 61 8.63 -11.15 3.48
N LYS A 62 9.32 -11.00 4.62
CA LYS A 62 9.58 -12.12 5.52
C LYS A 62 8.29 -12.69 6.09
N TRP A 63 7.41 -11.83 6.62
CA TRP A 63 6.10 -12.26 7.09
C TRP A 63 5.33 -12.98 5.97
N CYS A 64 5.31 -12.43 4.76
CA CYS A 64 4.63 -13.07 3.63
C CYS A 64 5.22 -14.44 3.28
N SER A 65 6.55 -14.57 3.29
CA SER A 65 7.24 -15.85 3.03
C SER A 65 6.92 -16.91 4.10
N ASP A 66 6.79 -16.49 5.36
CA ASP A 66 6.56 -17.38 6.49
C ASP A 66 5.07 -17.81 6.58
N ASN A 67 4.13 -17.00 6.06
CA ASN A 67 2.68 -17.20 6.27
C ASN A 67 1.87 -17.52 5.00
N LEU A 68 2.33 -17.13 3.81
CA LEU A 68 1.60 -17.36 2.54
C LEU A 68 2.09 -18.61 1.79
N GLY A 69 2.78 -19.55 2.45
CA GLY A 69 3.30 -20.77 1.80
C GLY A 69 2.21 -21.64 1.18
N GLY A 70 2.37 -22.05 -0.08
CA GLY A 70 1.39 -22.88 -0.80
C GLY A 70 1.74 -23.11 -2.28
N PRO A 71 0.94 -23.91 -3.02
CA PRO A 71 1.18 -24.30 -4.42
C PRO A 71 1.20 -23.12 -5.41
N GLU A 72 0.69 -21.95 -5.02
CA GLU A 72 0.64 -20.73 -5.84
C GLU A 72 1.80 -19.75 -5.59
N LEU A 73 3.00 -20.26 -5.29
CA LEU A 73 4.16 -19.46 -4.88
C LEU A 73 4.50 -18.30 -5.84
N SER A 74 4.27 -18.48 -7.14
CA SER A 74 4.51 -17.44 -8.15
C SER A 74 3.50 -16.29 -8.07
N ARG A 75 2.20 -16.60 -7.92
CA ARG A 75 1.13 -15.60 -7.75
C ARG A 75 1.28 -14.86 -6.42
N HIS A 76 1.58 -15.59 -5.35
CA HIS A 76 1.86 -14.99 -4.04
C HIS A 76 3.07 -14.04 -4.14
N ARG A 77 4.15 -14.45 -4.81
CA ARG A 77 5.31 -13.56 -5.04
C ARG A 77 4.92 -12.30 -5.83
N MET A 78 4.05 -12.40 -6.83
CA MET A 78 3.58 -11.22 -7.57
C MET A 78 2.78 -10.28 -6.67
N ALA A 79 1.83 -10.80 -5.90
CA ALA A 79 1.02 -10.01 -4.97
C ALA A 79 1.90 -9.30 -3.92
N VAL A 80 2.84 -10.03 -3.31
CA VAL A 80 3.77 -9.50 -2.29
C VAL A 80 4.61 -8.35 -2.83
N GLU A 81 5.11 -8.45 -4.07
CA GLU A 81 5.97 -7.45 -4.68
C GLU A 81 5.23 -6.31 -5.40
N SER A 82 3.91 -6.44 -5.59
CA SER A 82 3.11 -5.46 -6.34
C SER A 82 3.05 -4.09 -5.65
N ILE A 83 2.61 -3.07 -6.37
CA ILE A 83 2.35 -1.74 -5.80
C ILE A 83 1.22 -1.79 -4.76
N ILE A 84 0.34 -2.79 -4.84
CA ILE A 84 -0.81 -2.95 -3.93
C ILE A 84 -0.34 -3.28 -2.51
N ASN A 85 0.79 -3.96 -2.34
CA ASN A 85 1.40 -4.20 -1.02
C ASN A 85 2.48 -3.16 -0.68
N LYS A 86 2.51 -2.01 -1.35
CA LYS A 86 3.56 -1.00 -1.18
C LYS A 86 2.99 0.39 -0.93
N THR A 87 3.67 1.17 -0.10
CA THR A 87 3.23 2.53 0.24
C THR A 87 4.40 3.42 0.62
N PRO A 88 4.31 4.74 0.42
CA PRO A 88 5.36 5.66 0.83
C PRO A 88 5.41 5.77 2.35
N LEU A 89 6.61 5.60 2.92
CA LEU A 89 6.84 5.69 4.35
C LEU A 89 8.22 6.30 4.60
N SER A 90 8.37 7.04 5.70
CA SER A 90 9.68 7.52 6.13
C SER A 90 10.62 6.34 6.45
N ALA A 91 11.92 6.56 6.32
CA ALA A 91 12.91 5.56 6.70
C ALA A 91 12.79 5.12 8.17
N ARG A 92 12.34 6.02 9.05
CA ARG A 92 12.10 5.71 10.47
C ARG A 92 10.90 4.81 10.66
N THR A 93 9.81 5.06 9.95
CA THR A 93 8.62 4.19 9.95
C THR A 93 8.92 2.81 9.41
N ASN A 94 9.67 2.73 8.30
CA ASN A 94 10.10 1.45 7.75
C ASN A 94 10.95 0.63 8.74
N ARG A 95 11.83 1.27 9.52
CA ARG A 95 12.56 0.59 10.60
C ARG A 95 11.65 0.05 11.70
N MET A 96 10.55 0.75 12.00
CA MET A 96 9.56 0.30 12.98
C MET A 96 8.70 -0.87 12.46
N ILE A 97 8.44 -0.92 11.15
CA ILE A 97 7.76 -2.06 10.51
C ILE A 97 8.66 -3.30 10.57
N GLY A 98 9.90 -3.18 10.07
CA GLY A 98 10.85 -4.28 10.00
C GLY A 98 10.27 -5.50 9.27
N GLU A 99 10.41 -6.68 9.88
CA GLU A 99 9.93 -7.95 9.32
C GLU A 99 8.65 -8.46 10.00
N SER A 100 8.05 -7.65 10.89
CA SER A 100 6.94 -8.06 11.75
C SER A 100 5.61 -8.10 11.01
N ALA A 101 4.68 -8.91 11.51
CA ALA A 101 3.27 -8.85 11.10
C ALA A 101 2.70 -7.43 11.30
N PRO A 102 1.77 -6.97 10.45
CA PRO A 102 1.12 -5.68 10.64
C PRO A 102 0.51 -5.45 12.02
N SER A 103 -0.23 -6.41 12.57
CA SER A 103 -0.79 -6.33 13.92
C SER A 103 0.29 -6.02 14.97
N VAL A 104 1.50 -6.55 14.79
CA VAL A 104 2.65 -6.35 15.70
C VAL A 104 3.27 -4.97 15.54
N TYR A 105 3.55 -4.51 14.32
CA TYR A 105 4.16 -3.19 14.15
C TYR A 105 3.17 -2.05 14.41
N LEU A 106 1.87 -2.24 14.18
CA LEU A 106 0.86 -1.21 14.50
C LEU A 106 0.80 -0.96 16.00
N ARG A 107 0.74 -2.03 16.82
CA ARG A 107 0.83 -1.92 18.29
C ARG A 107 2.13 -1.26 18.75
N ARG A 108 3.24 -1.51 18.04
CA ARG A 108 4.54 -0.88 18.30
C ARG A 108 4.50 0.63 18.03
N ILE A 109 3.88 1.05 16.94
CA ILE A 109 3.71 2.46 16.59
C ILE A 109 2.83 3.17 17.62
N GLU A 110 1.66 2.62 17.93
CA GLU A 110 0.73 3.15 18.94
C GLU A 110 1.43 3.38 20.27
N LYS A 111 2.16 2.36 20.75
CA LYS A 111 2.88 2.42 22.03
C LYS A 111 4.04 3.41 22.02
N ASN A 112 4.87 3.40 20.98
CA ASN A 112 6.12 4.16 20.98
C ASN A 112 5.91 5.65 20.68
N GLU A 113 4.89 5.98 19.89
CA GLU A 113 4.64 7.35 19.45
C GLU A 113 3.42 7.96 20.17
N GLY A 114 2.71 7.19 21.01
CA GLY A 114 1.55 7.67 21.76
C GLY A 114 0.33 7.96 20.88
N ILE A 115 0.27 7.35 19.69
CA ILE A 115 -0.85 7.49 18.75
C ILE A 115 -1.96 6.53 19.16
N THR A 116 -3.21 7.01 19.22
CA THR A 116 -4.36 6.14 19.52
C THR A 116 -4.66 5.22 18.33
N SER A 117 -5.29 4.08 18.60
CA SER A 117 -5.69 3.13 17.55
C SER A 117 -6.56 3.78 16.48
N GLU A 118 -7.48 4.67 16.88
CA GLU A 118 -8.40 5.37 16.00
C GLU A 118 -7.65 6.35 15.08
N ARG A 119 -6.64 7.06 15.61
CA ARG A 119 -5.83 7.96 14.79
C ARG A 119 -4.95 7.19 13.82
N LEU A 120 -4.35 6.07 14.26
CA LEU A 120 -3.58 5.23 13.37
C LEU A 120 -4.47 4.65 12.25
N ASP A 121 -5.71 4.26 12.57
CA ASP A 121 -6.68 3.80 11.57
C ASP A 121 -7.06 4.90 10.56
N GLN A 122 -7.14 6.17 11.00
CA GLN A 122 -7.33 7.29 10.08
C GLN A 122 -6.11 7.45 9.16
N ILE A 123 -4.89 7.38 9.71
CA ILE A 123 -3.65 7.44 8.93
C ILE A 123 -3.61 6.32 7.89
N LEU A 124 -3.91 5.08 8.27
CA LEU A 124 -3.94 3.93 7.35
C LEU A 124 -4.90 4.17 6.17
N ARG A 125 -6.09 4.74 6.43
CA ARG A 125 -7.07 5.05 5.39
C ARG A 125 -6.58 6.10 4.38
N THR A 126 -5.66 7.00 4.76
CA THR A 126 -5.04 7.94 3.81
C THR A 126 -4.20 7.24 2.74
N HIS A 127 -3.78 6.00 2.98
CA HIS A 127 -3.06 5.13 2.03
C HIS A 127 -3.97 4.13 1.32
N VAL A 128 -5.28 4.33 1.41
CA VAL A 128 -6.33 3.39 0.95
C VAL A 128 -6.15 1.98 1.52
N ILE A 129 -5.77 1.89 2.79
CA ILE A 129 -5.62 0.64 3.52
C ILE A 129 -6.83 0.43 4.42
N ASP A 130 -7.42 -0.76 4.37
CA ASP A 130 -8.42 -1.18 5.33
C ASP A 130 -7.76 -1.53 6.68
N PRO A 131 -8.08 -0.82 7.78
CA PRO A 131 -7.42 -1.05 9.06
C PRO A 131 -7.76 -2.41 9.70
N GLU A 132 -8.97 -2.94 9.47
CA GLU A 132 -9.39 -4.20 10.06
C GLU A 132 -8.60 -5.37 9.46
N ALA A 133 -8.54 -5.46 8.13
CA ALA A 133 -7.73 -6.45 7.43
C ALA A 133 -6.26 -6.37 7.84
N LEU A 134 -5.72 -5.15 7.95
CA LEU A 134 -4.34 -4.97 8.38
C LEU A 134 -4.10 -5.42 9.82
N ARG A 135 -5.00 -5.06 10.76
CA ARG A 135 -4.88 -5.46 12.18
C ARG A 135 -5.04 -6.95 12.42
N ASN A 136 -5.77 -7.64 11.55
CA ASN A 136 -5.98 -9.09 11.59
C ASN A 136 -4.90 -9.88 10.83
N ASP A 137 -3.88 -9.19 10.29
CA ASP A 137 -2.85 -9.80 9.43
C ASP A 137 -3.44 -10.54 8.21
N ASP A 138 -4.64 -10.13 7.75
CA ASP A 138 -5.35 -10.74 6.63
C ASP A 138 -4.87 -10.12 5.32
N PHE A 139 -3.81 -10.72 4.77
CA PHE A 139 -3.16 -10.26 3.54
C PHE A 139 -4.12 -10.19 2.35
N TRP A 140 -5.00 -11.18 2.16
CA TRP A 140 -5.81 -11.27 0.96
C TRP A 140 -6.99 -10.30 0.99
N THR A 141 -7.63 -10.14 2.14
CA THR A 141 -8.66 -9.10 2.32
C THR A 141 -8.05 -7.71 2.15
N PHE A 142 -6.88 -7.45 2.76
CA PHE A 142 -6.12 -6.21 2.56
C PHE A 142 -5.84 -5.96 1.08
N TYR A 143 -5.29 -6.96 0.38
CA TYR A 143 -4.84 -6.84 -0.99
C TYR A 143 -6.00 -6.51 -1.94
N ASN A 144 -7.13 -7.21 -1.79
CA ASN A 144 -8.31 -7.03 -2.65
C ASN A 144 -9.00 -5.69 -2.39
N LEU A 145 -9.20 -5.30 -1.12
CA LEU A 145 -9.80 -4.00 -0.79
C LEU A 145 -8.93 -2.85 -1.27
N ARG A 146 -7.61 -2.95 -1.07
CA ARG A 146 -6.67 -1.92 -1.52
C ARG A 146 -6.55 -1.86 -3.04
N TYR A 147 -6.63 -3.00 -3.72
CA TYR A 147 -6.66 -3.06 -5.19
C TYR A 147 -7.81 -2.23 -5.75
N GLU A 148 -9.04 -2.47 -5.29
CA GLU A 148 -10.22 -1.73 -5.73
C GLU A 148 -10.12 -0.24 -5.37
N ALA A 149 -9.69 0.07 -4.13
CA ALA A 149 -9.56 1.45 -3.71
C ALA A 149 -8.52 2.24 -4.52
N ILE A 150 -7.39 1.64 -4.92
CA ILE A 150 -6.43 2.28 -5.82
C ILE A 150 -7.04 2.50 -7.21
N LEU A 151 -7.80 1.53 -7.74
CA LEU A 151 -8.48 1.67 -9.02
C LEU A 151 -9.50 2.80 -9.02
N ASP A 152 -10.27 2.96 -7.94
CA ASP A 152 -11.21 4.06 -7.80
C ASP A 152 -10.48 5.42 -7.81
N ARG A 153 -9.31 5.52 -7.17
CA ARG A 153 -8.48 6.75 -7.24
C ARG A 153 -7.99 7.02 -8.65
N ILE A 154 -7.58 5.99 -9.39
CA ILE A 154 -7.11 6.12 -10.78
C ILE A 154 -8.26 6.53 -11.70
N GLU A 155 -9.42 5.89 -11.57
CA GLU A 155 -10.63 6.19 -12.33
C GLU A 155 -11.06 7.65 -12.13
N ALA A 156 -11.11 8.10 -10.87
CA ALA A 156 -11.41 9.48 -10.52
C ALA A 156 -10.38 10.47 -11.11
N ALA A 157 -9.08 10.14 -11.05
CA ALA A 157 -8.02 10.99 -11.58
C ALA A 157 -8.01 11.05 -13.12
N MET A 158 -8.41 9.97 -13.79
CA MET A 158 -8.48 9.89 -15.25
C MET A 158 -9.80 10.44 -15.81
N GLY A 159 -10.86 10.50 -15.00
CA GLY A 159 -12.21 10.83 -15.46
C GLY A 159 -12.79 9.82 -16.44
N LYS A 160 -12.31 8.57 -16.38
CA LYS A 160 -12.66 7.48 -17.32
C LYS A 160 -12.66 6.15 -16.60
N THR A 161 -13.60 5.27 -16.97
CA THR A 161 -13.70 3.91 -16.45
C THR A 161 -12.40 3.13 -16.63
N VAL A 162 -11.97 2.43 -15.59
CA VAL A 162 -10.84 1.50 -15.64
C VAL A 162 -11.32 0.05 -15.84
N ILE A 163 -10.49 -0.76 -16.51
CA ILE A 163 -10.75 -2.19 -16.66
C ILE A 163 -10.35 -2.88 -15.36
N ARG A 164 -11.34 -3.31 -14.57
CA ARG A 164 -11.15 -4.14 -13.37
C ARG A 164 -10.93 -5.60 -13.79
N ARG A 165 -10.48 -6.46 -12.86
CA ARG A 165 -10.45 -7.91 -13.14
C ARG A 165 -11.88 -8.40 -13.36
N ASP A 166 -12.08 -9.29 -14.34
CA ASP A 166 -13.34 -9.99 -14.47
C ASP A 166 -13.58 -10.81 -13.20
N ALA A 167 -14.83 -10.89 -12.74
CA ALA A 167 -15.23 -11.58 -11.51
C ALA A 167 -15.09 -13.12 -11.56
N GLU A 168 -14.28 -13.66 -12.47
CA GLU A 168 -14.12 -15.10 -12.64
C GLU A 168 -12.72 -15.57 -12.21
N HIS A 169 -12.75 -16.52 -11.27
CA HIS A 169 -11.65 -17.32 -10.69
C HIS A 169 -10.97 -16.70 -9.47
N VAL A 170 -11.73 -16.66 -8.37
CA VAL A 170 -11.22 -16.91 -7.00
C VAL A 170 -10.79 -18.37 -6.90
#